data_AF-A0A126NP32-F1
#
_entry.id   AF-A0A126NP32-F1
#
_cell.length_a   1.000
_cell.length_b   1.000
_cell.length_c   1.000
_cell.angle_alpha   90.00
_cell.angle_beta   90.00
_cell.angle_gamma   90.00
#
_symmetry.space_group_name_H-M   'P 1'
#
loop_
_entity.id
_entity.type
_entity.pdbx_description
1 polymer ?
#
loop_
_entity_poly.entity_id
_entity_poly.type
_entity_poly.pdbx_seq_one_letter_code
_entity_poly.pdbx_strand_id
1 'polypeptide(L)'
;MNSDNNPVAHADDRLLEQAGRCTDALKALQPKQQHQKAQLFALLYPTIVELLNKQVSQKAILEVLETQGLKLHPARFKELMAAQAATTHTSSTDKAL
;
A
#
# COMPACT_ATOMS: atom_id res chain seq x y z
N MET A 1 -40.74 -28.13 -38.23
CA MET A 1 -41.15 -27.83 -36.83
C MET A 1 -39.90 -27.94 -35.97
N ASN A 2 -38.87 -27.12 -36.21
CA ASN A 2 -37.56 -27.35 -35.60
C ASN A 2 -36.85 -26.00 -35.52
N SER A 3 -37.17 -25.22 -34.47
CA SER A 3 -36.43 -24.02 -34.15
C SER A 3 -35.22 -24.41 -33.31
N ASP A 4 -34.05 -24.13 -33.88
CA ASP A 4 -32.73 -24.12 -33.29
C ASP A 4 -32.72 -23.50 -31.89
N ASN A 5 -32.62 -24.34 -30.85
CA ASN A 5 -32.20 -23.90 -29.53
C ASN A 5 -30.70 -24.18 -29.42
N ASN A 6 -29.89 -23.17 -29.74
CA ASN A 6 -28.46 -23.18 -29.51
C ASN A 6 -28.18 -22.56 -28.11
N PRO A 7 -27.88 -23.35 -27.06
CA PRO A 7 -27.70 -22.83 -25.71
C PRO A 7 -26.36 -22.12 -25.47
N VAL A 8 -25.51 -22.01 -26.50
CA VAL A 8 -24.10 -21.65 -26.34
C VAL A 8 -23.89 -20.13 -26.21
N ALA A 9 -24.75 -19.31 -26.81
CA ALA A 9 -24.57 -17.84 -26.81
C ALA A 9 -24.72 -17.17 -25.42
N HIS A 10 -25.43 -17.79 -24.48
CA HIS A 10 -25.68 -17.21 -23.14
C HIS A 10 -24.60 -17.55 -22.10
N ALA A 11 -23.77 -18.56 -22.35
CA ALA A 11 -22.70 -18.96 -21.44
C ALA A 11 -21.53 -17.97 -21.49
N ASP A 12 -21.16 -17.52 -22.68
CA ASP A 12 -20.09 -16.54 -22.91
C ASP A 12 -20.46 -15.16 -22.37
N ASP A 13 -21.71 -14.73 -22.55
CA ASP A 13 -22.22 -13.44 -22.05
C ASP A 13 -22.20 -13.39 -20.51
N ARG A 14 -22.62 -14.47 -19.85
CA ARG A 14 -22.53 -14.62 -18.38
C ARG A 14 -21.10 -14.64 -17.87
N LEU A 15 -20.17 -15.23 -18.63
CA LEU A 15 -18.75 -15.24 -18.28
C LEU A 15 -18.15 -13.83 -18.37
N LEU A 16 -18.50 -13.08 -19.41
CA LEU A 16 -18.11 -11.68 -19.61
C LEU A 16 -18.65 -10.77 -18.51
N GLU A 17 -19.92 -10.92 -18.13
CA GLU A 17 -20.52 -10.20 -17.01
C GLU A 17 -19.86 -10.58 -15.66
N GLN A 18 -19.51 -11.85 -15.46
CA GLN A 18 -18.81 -12.30 -14.27
C GLN A 18 -17.38 -11.73 -14.21
N ALA A 19 -16.68 -11.72 -15.34
CA ALA A 19 -15.35 -11.13 -15.46
C ALA A 19 -15.37 -9.61 -15.22
N GLY A 20 -16.39 -8.91 -15.72
CA GLY A 20 -16.63 -7.49 -15.47
C GLY A 20 -16.81 -7.21 -13.98
N ARG A 21 -17.73 -7.93 -13.32
CA ARG A 21 -17.97 -7.81 -11.87
C ARG A 21 -16.74 -8.13 -11.04
N CYS A 22 -15.97 -9.16 -11.42
CA CYS A 22 -14.70 -9.47 -10.75
C CYS A 22 -13.68 -8.35 -10.95
N THR A 23 -13.58 -7.79 -12.15
CA THR A 23 -12.66 -6.69 -12.45
C THR A 23 -13.01 -5.44 -11.65
N ASP A 24 -14.29 -5.08 -11.55
CA ASP A 24 -14.72 -3.94 -10.75
C ASP A 24 -14.50 -4.16 -9.25
N ALA A 25 -14.72 -5.38 -8.75
CA ALA A 25 -14.41 -5.74 -7.37
C ALA A 25 -12.91 -5.65 -7.07
N LEU A 26 -12.05 -6.08 -8.00
CA LEU A 26 -10.60 -5.98 -7.89
C LEU A 26 -10.13 -4.51 -7.93
N LYS A 27 -10.71 -3.68 -8.80
CA LYS A 27 -10.41 -2.24 -8.89
C LYS A 27 -10.90 -1.47 -7.67
N ALA A 28 -11.97 -1.93 -7.02
CA ALA A 28 -12.50 -1.35 -5.79
C ALA A 28 -11.67 -1.71 -4.54
N LEU A 29 -10.70 -2.64 -4.65
CA LEU A 29 -9.80 -2.96 -3.55
C LEU A 29 -8.91 -1.75 -3.25
N GLN A 30 -9.29 -1.01 -2.20
CA GLN A 30 -8.40 0.00 -1.66
C GLN A 30 -7.24 -0.68 -0.92
N PRO A 31 -6.02 -0.11 -1.01
CA PRO A 31 -4.93 -0.55 -0.16
C PRO A 31 -5.37 -0.46 1.30
N LYS A 32 -5.22 -1.58 2.03
CA LYS A 32 -5.58 -1.67 3.45
C LYS A 32 -5.04 -0.46 4.20
N GLN A 33 -5.75 0.02 5.22
CA GLN A 33 -5.28 1.17 6.04
C GLN A 33 -3.84 1.02 6.54
N GLN A 34 -3.35 -0.21 6.73
CA GLN A 34 -1.96 -0.50 7.06
C GLN A 34 -0.96 -0.04 5.98
N HIS A 35 -1.31 -0.17 4.70
CA HIS A 35 -0.53 0.34 3.57
C HIS A 35 -0.54 1.87 3.53
N GLN A 36 -1.69 2.50 3.81
CA GLN A 36 -1.79 3.97 3.86
C GLN A 36 -0.89 4.55 4.97
N LYS A 37 -0.88 3.94 6.17
CA LYS A 37 0.02 4.33 7.27
C LYS A 37 1.49 4.16 6.90
N ALA A 38 1.83 3.08 6.19
CA ALA A 38 3.20 2.83 5.73
C ALA A 38 3.63 3.85 4.67
N GLN A 39 2.74 4.22 3.74
CA GLN A 39 3.01 5.26 2.73
C GLN A 39 3.20 6.63 3.38
N LEU A 40 2.33 7.02 4.31
CA LEU A 40 2.47 8.26 5.05
C LEU A 40 3.80 8.29 5.83
N PHE A 41 4.16 7.18 6.47
CA PHE A 41 5.46 7.05 7.14
C PHE A 41 6.63 7.19 6.17
N ALA A 42 6.56 6.57 4.98
CA ALA A 42 7.60 6.67 3.96
C ALA A 42 7.80 8.11 3.48
N LEU A 43 6.72 8.87 3.30
CA LEU A 43 6.79 10.30 2.94
C LEU A 43 7.45 11.14 4.05
N LEU A 44 7.22 10.78 5.32
CA LEU A 44 7.79 11.47 6.48
C LEU A 44 9.20 10.98 6.86
N TYR A 45 9.67 9.87 6.27
CA TYR A 45 10.92 9.22 6.65
C TYR A 45 12.15 10.14 6.60
N PRO A 46 12.38 10.96 5.55
CA PRO A 46 13.52 11.88 5.53
C PRO A 46 13.52 12.87 6.70
N THR A 47 12.34 13.42 7.02
CA THR A 47 12.15 14.32 8.16
C THR A 47 12.38 13.62 9.49
N ILE A 48 11.89 12.38 9.64
CA ILE A 48 12.10 11.57 10.84
C ILE A 48 13.59 11.29 11.05
N VAL A 49 14.34 10.96 10.00
CA VAL A 49 15.80 10.76 10.06
C VAL A 49 16.51 12.05 10.45
N GLU A 50 16.11 13.19 9.91
CA GLU A 50 16.67 14.50 10.29
C GLU A 50 16.46 14.80 11.78
N LEU A 51 15.25 14.56 12.29
CA LEU A 51 14.93 14.75 13.71
C LEU A 51 15.74 13.81 14.61
N LEU A 52 15.92 12.55 14.21
CA LEU A 52 16.77 11.60 14.93
C LEU A 52 18.24 12.06 14.93
N ASN A 53 18.75 12.58 13.81
CA ASN A 53 20.10 13.15 13.73
C ASN A 53 20.27 14.39 14.62
N LYS A 54 19.18 15.15 14.84
CA LYS A 54 19.11 16.27 15.80
C LYS A 54 18.94 15.81 17.26
N GLN A 55 19.12 14.53 17.57
CA GLN A 55 18.96 13.95 18.91
C GLN A 55 17.53 14.08 19.47
N VAL A 56 16.52 14.25 18.60
CA VAL A 56 15.12 14.20 19.04
C VAL A 56 14.75 12.77 19.39
N SER A 57 14.17 12.58 20.57
CA SER A 57 13.81 11.24 21.04
C SER A 57 12.74 10.59 20.17
N GLN A 58 12.83 9.27 19.97
CA GLN A 58 11.81 8.47 19.28
C GLN A 58 10.41 8.70 19.88
N LYS A 59 10.32 8.85 21.21
CA LYS A 59 9.07 9.07 21.93
C LYS A 59 8.40 10.37 21.49
N ALA A 60 9.15 11.47 21.44
CA ALA A 60 8.63 12.77 21.01
C ALA A 60 8.12 12.73 19.55
N ILE A 61 8.86 12.04 18.67
CA ILE A 61 8.44 11.84 17.27
C ILE A 61 7.12 11.05 17.22
N LEU A 62 7.02 9.95 17.98
CA LEU A 62 5.79 9.14 18.03
C LEU A 62 4.58 9.92 18.57
N GLU A 63 4.77 10.76 19.60
CA GLU A 63 3.71 11.61 20.13
C GLU A 63 3.19 12.58 19.06
N VAL A 64 4.09 13.25 18.33
CA VAL A 64 3.70 14.14 17.22
C VAL A 64 2.97 13.35 16.12
N LEU A 65 3.50 12.19 15.71
CA LEU A 65 2.83 11.36 14.70
C LEU A 65 1.42 10.92 15.14
N GLU A 66 1.24 10.57 16.42
CA GLU A 66 -0.08 10.23 16.96
C GLU A 66 -1.04 11.43 16.93
N THR A 67 -0.59 12.63 17.29
CA THR A 67 -1.42 13.85 17.21
C THR A 67 -1.88 14.17 15.78
N GLN A 68 -1.10 13.78 14.78
CA GLN A 68 -1.42 13.95 13.36
C GLN A 68 -2.22 12.76 12.77
N GLY A 69 -2.70 11.85 13.63
CA GLY A 69 -3.53 10.70 13.23
C GLY A 69 -2.74 9.45 12.83
N LEU A 70 -1.40 9.48 12.89
CA LEU A 70 -0.54 8.33 12.62
C LEU A 70 -0.08 7.66 13.92
N LYS A 71 -1.00 6.94 14.56
CA LYS A 71 -0.67 6.13 15.74
C LYS A 71 0.16 4.91 15.35
N LEU A 72 1.39 4.84 15.87
CA LEU A 72 2.34 3.76 15.65
C LEU A 72 2.86 3.22 16.99
N HIS A 73 2.93 1.90 17.11
CA HIS A 73 3.66 1.27 18.21
C HIS A 73 5.18 1.43 18.02
N PRO A 74 5.98 1.50 19.10
CA PRO A 74 7.44 1.62 19.01
C PRO A 74 8.10 0.50 18.21
N ALA A 75 7.60 -0.74 18.33
CA ALA A 75 8.06 -1.87 17.52
C ALA A 75 7.78 -1.63 16.03
N ARG A 76 6.56 -1.19 15.69
CA ARG A 76 6.17 -0.92 14.31
C ARG A 76 6.96 0.23 13.68
N PHE A 77 7.29 1.25 14.48
CA PHE A 77 8.17 2.34 14.04
C PHE A 77 9.56 1.81 13.65
N LYS A 78 10.16 0.93 14.45
CA LYS A 78 11.46 0.33 14.14
C LYS A 78 11.42 -0.52 12.88
N GLU A 79 10.36 -1.32 12.70
CA GLU A 79 10.15 -2.10 11.48
C GLU A 79 10.05 -1.21 10.24
N LEU A 80 9.30 -0.11 10.32
CA LEU A 80 9.16 0.83 9.21
C LEU A 80 10.47 1.56 8.92
N MET A 81 11.21 1.99 9.94
CA MET A 81 12.55 2.57 9.79
C MET A 81 13.51 1.61 9.09
N ALA A 82 13.53 0.34 9.51
CA ALA A 82 14.38 -0.70 8.91
C ALA A 82 13.97 -0.99 7.46
N ALA A 83 12.66 -1.08 7.19
CA ALA A 83 12.15 -1.29 5.84
C ALA A 83 12.55 -0.14 4.90
N GLN A 84 12.42 1.11 5.35
CA GLN A 84 12.80 2.31 4.58
C GLN A 84 14.31 2.42 4.38
N ALA A 85 15.11 2.10 5.40
CA ALA A 85 16.56 2.04 5.27
C ALA A 85 16.96 1.03 4.17
N ALA A 86 16.38 -0.18 4.20
CA ALA A 86 16.64 -1.20 3.19
C ALA A 86 16.22 -0.79 1.76
N THR A 87 15.13 -0.02 1.61
CA THR A 87 14.68 0.47 0.29
C THR A 87 15.55 1.63 -0.23
N THR A 88 16.07 2.46 0.66
CA THR A 88 16.97 3.57 0.29
C THR A 88 18.31 3.06 -0.25
N HIS A 89 18.78 1.91 0.26
CA HIS A 89 20.00 1.27 -0.23
C HIS A 89 19.84 0.58 -1.59
N THR A 90 18.65 0.11 -1.97
CA THR A 90 18.42 -0.55 -3.25
C THR A 90 18.11 0.41 -4.40
N SER A 91 17.59 1.61 -4.10
CA SER A 91 17.33 2.64 -5.13
C SER A 91 18.59 3.32 -5.68
N SER A 92 19.76 3.10 -5.06
CA SER A 92 21.03 3.70 -5.50
C SER A 92 21.84 2.84 -6.48
N THR A 93 21.33 1.66 -6.90
CA THR A 93 22.07 0.72 -7.76
C THR A 93 21.48 0.51 -9.15
N ASP A 94 20.37 1.18 -9.52
CA ASP A 94 19.73 1.03 -10.84
C ASP A 94 19.88 2.27 -11.75
N LYS A 95 20.93 3.08 -11.52
CA LYS A 95 21.28 4.21 -12.40
C LYS A 95 22.65 4.02 -13.03
N ALA A 96 22.84 2.86 -13.65
CA ALA A 96 23.95 2.58 -14.55
C ALA A 96 23.54 1.50 -15.54
N LEU A 97 22.78 1.88 -16.57
CA LEU A 97 22.79 1.18 -17.86
C LEU A 97 22.72 2.23 -18.98
#